data_AF-A0A2U1J0L8-F1
#
_entry.id   AF-A0A2U1J0L8-F1
#
_cell.length_a   1.000
_cell.length_b   1.000
_cell.length_c   1.000
_cell.angle_alpha   90.00
_cell.angle_beta   90.00
_cell.angle_gamma   90.00
#
_symmetry.space_group_name_H-M   'P 1'
#
loop_
_entity.id
_entity.type
_entity.pdbx_description
1 polymer ?
#
loop_
_entity_poly.entity_id
_entity_poly.type
_entity_poly.pdbx_seq_one_letter_code
_entity_poly.pdbx_strand_id
1 'polypeptide(L)' 'MRIQIAMLAKSTTGKVHGSLARAGKVRAQAPKVEKVEKPKKVTGRALKREKYNRRFVNIAAFGGKRRMNPAPVK' A
#
# COMPACT_ATOMS: atom_id res chain seq x y z
N MET A 1 -40.37 -7.07 41.39
CA MET A 1 -40.23 -6.83 39.92
C MET A 1 -40.61 -5.37 39.70
N ARG A 2 -39.79 -4.42 39.28
CA ARG A 2 -38.81 -4.38 38.19
C ARG A 2 -37.81 -3.26 38.52
N ILE A 3 -36.53 -3.58 38.42
CA ILE A 3 -35.44 -2.61 38.44
C ILE A 3 -35.49 -1.87 37.10
N GLN A 4 -35.87 -0.60 37.09
CA GLN A 4 -35.70 0.26 35.92
C GLN A 4 -34.23 0.67 35.86
N ILE A 5 -33.43 -0.17 35.21
CA ILE A 5 -32.06 0.16 34.81
C ILE A 5 -32.17 1.31 33.81
N ALA A 6 -31.72 2.49 34.25
CA ALA A 6 -31.39 3.60 33.39
C ALA A 6 -30.26 3.19 32.44
N MET A 7 -30.59 2.71 31.24
CA MET A 7 -29.65 2.64 30.11
C MET A 7 -29.49 4.05 29.53
N LEU A 8 -28.67 4.86 30.19
CA LEU A 8 -28.16 6.11 29.64
C LEU A 8 -27.08 5.76 28.58
N ALA A 9 -27.49 5.55 27.34
CA ALA A 9 -26.59 5.45 26.20
C ALA A 9 -26.99 6.45 25.12
N LYS A 10 -26.78 7.74 25.39
CA LYS A 10 -26.82 8.79 24.37
C LYS A 10 -25.50 8.73 23.59
N SER A 11 -25.41 7.89 22.57
CA SER A 11 -24.37 8.03 21.55
C SER A 11 -24.76 9.20 20.63
N THR A 12 -24.01 10.29 20.75
CA THR A 12 -24.13 11.49 19.91
C THR A 12 -23.67 11.16 18.50
N THR A 13 -24.56 10.57 17.70
CA THR A 13 -24.34 10.33 16.28
C THR A 13 -24.46 11.65 15.52
N GLY A 14 -23.33 12.16 15.03
CA GLY A 14 -23.31 13.23 14.03
C GLY A 14 -24.05 12.83 12.75
N LYS A 15 -24.20 13.78 11.81
CA LYS A 15 -24.96 13.68 10.55
C LYS A 15 -24.88 12.28 9.92
N VAL A 16 -25.92 11.49 10.14
CA VAL A 16 -26.01 10.07 9.76
C VAL A 16 -26.10 9.88 8.24
N HIS A 17 -26.49 10.95 7.52
CA HIS A 17 -26.76 10.92 6.09
C HIS A 17 -25.77 11.82 5.34
N GLY A 18 -24.77 11.19 4.73
CA GLY A 18 -23.93 11.77 3.68
C GLY A 18 -24.37 11.27 2.30
N SER A 19 -24.09 12.03 1.24
CA SER A 19 -24.44 11.57 -0.11
C SER A 19 -23.54 10.40 -0.56
N LEU A 20 -24.16 9.26 -0.84
CA LEU A 20 -23.49 8.07 -1.38
C LEU A 20 -23.05 8.26 -2.85
N ALA A 21 -23.51 9.34 -3.49
CA ALA A 21 -23.30 9.64 -4.91
C ALA A 21 -21.82 9.77 -5.33
N ARG A 22 -20.88 9.96 -4.39
CA ARG A 22 -19.44 10.11 -4.68
C ARG A 22 -18.64 8.83 -4.43
N ALA A 23 -19.28 7.74 -4.02
CA ALA A 23 -18.59 6.48 -3.78
C ALA A 23 -17.94 5.96 -5.07
N GLY A 24 -16.65 5.62 -5.00
CA GLY A 24 -15.92 5.03 -6.14
C GLY A 24 -15.54 5.97 -7.29
N LYS A 25 -15.89 7.26 -7.25
CA LYS A 25 -15.63 8.25 -8.34
C LYS A 25 -14.18 8.19 -8.86
N VAL A 26 -13.21 8.20 -7.96
CA VAL A 26 -11.77 8.27 -8.32
C VAL A 26 -11.30 6.99 -9.02
N ARG A 27 -11.80 5.83 -8.59
CA ARG A 27 -11.41 4.54 -9.18
C ARG A 27 -12.03 4.33 -10.57
N ALA A 28 -13.22 4.88 -10.82
CA ALA A 28 -13.89 4.82 -12.11
C ALA A 28 -13.30 5.83 -13.12
N GLN A 29 -12.85 6.99 -12.65
CA GLN A 29 -12.23 8.02 -13.50
C GLN A 29 -10.79 7.69 -13.91
N ALA A 30 -10.06 6.91 -13.10
CA ALA A 30 -8.68 6.57 -13.40
C ALA A 30 -8.58 5.74 -14.71
N PRO A 31 -7.66 6.08 -15.63
CA PRO A 31 -7.47 5.30 -16.85
C PRO A 31 -7.11 3.86 -16.49
N LYS A 32 -7.76 2.89 -17.16
CA LYS A 32 -7.51 1.48 -16.93
C LYS A 32 -6.16 1.10 -17.55
N VAL A 33 -5.12 1.04 -16.73
CA VAL A 33 -3.81 0.54 -17.14
C VAL A 33 -3.77 -0.97 -16.94
N GLU A 34 -3.59 -1.71 -18.03
CA GLU A 34 -3.36 -3.14 -17.98
C GLU A 34 -1.97 -3.46 -17.46
N LYS A 35 -1.84 -4.62 -16.80
CA LYS A 35 -0.54 -5.04 -16.28
C LYS A 35 0.29 -5.53 -17.44
N VAL A 36 1.41 -4.86 -17.70
CA VAL A 36 2.43 -5.36 -18.64
C VAL A 36 2.92 -6.73 -18.15
N GLU A 37 2.95 -7.71 -19.05
CA GLU A 37 3.53 -9.02 -18.79
C GLU A 37 5.01 -8.87 -18.47
N LYS A 38 5.40 -9.31 -17.26
CA LYS A 38 6.79 -9.28 -16.80
C LYS A 38 7.26 -10.71 -16.61
N PRO A 39 8.55 -10.99 -16.88
CA PRO A 39 9.11 -12.31 -16.62
C PRO A 39 8.88 -12.71 -15.17
N LYS A 40 8.64 -14.01 -14.96
CA LYS A 40 8.41 -14.58 -13.63
C LYS A 40 9.60 -14.25 -12.73
N LYS A 41 9.32 -13.61 -11.59
CA LYS A 41 10.35 -13.36 -10.57
C LYS A 41 10.82 -14.70 -10.02
N VAL A 42 12.13 -14.88 -9.90
CA VAL A 42 12.69 -16.04 -9.21
C VAL A 42 12.22 -16.06 -7.75
N THR A 43 11.99 -17.24 -7.19
CA THR A 43 11.48 -17.43 -5.83
C THR A 43 12.48 -18.21 -4.95
N GLY A 44 12.25 -18.20 -3.64
CA GLY A 44 13.02 -19.01 -2.69
C GLY A 44 14.51 -18.67 -2.61
N ARG A 45 15.36 -19.71 -2.73
CA ARG A 45 16.82 -19.60 -2.60
C ARG A 45 17.46 -18.78 -3.73
N ALA A 46 16.96 -18.93 -4.95
CA ALA A 46 17.45 -18.19 -6.11
C ALA A 46 17.27 -16.67 -5.90
N LEU A 47 16.11 -16.25 -5.40
CA LEU A 47 15.84 -14.85 -5.06
C LEU A 47 16.76 -14.31 -3.95
N LYS A 48 17.10 -15.14 -2.95
CA LYS A 48 18.04 -14.75 -1.89
C LYS A 48 19.45 -14.52 -2.46
N ARG A 49 19.90 -15.39 -3.37
CA ARG A 49 21.20 -15.23 -4.07
C ARG A 49 21.23 -13.95 -4.90
N GLU A 50 20.21 -13.72 -5.72
CA GLU A 50 20.10 -12.52 -6.55
C GLU A 50 20.09 -11.24 -5.69
N LYS A 51 19.31 -11.24 -4.59
CA LYS A 51 19.27 -10.10 -3.64
C LYS A 51 20.62 -9.85 -2.99
N TYR A 52 21.37 -10.88 -2.60
CA TYR A 52 22.70 -10.73 -2.00
C TYR A 52 23.69 -10.15 -3.01
N ASN A 53 23.78 -10.74 -4.20
CA ASN A 53 24.66 -10.28 -5.27
C ASN A 53 24.37 -8.81 -5.64
N ARG A 54 23.09 -8.45 -5.81
CA ARG A 54 22.67 -7.07 -6.13
C ARG A 54 22.93 -6.07 -5.01
N ARG A 55 22.96 -6.50 -3.74
CA ARG A 55 23.09 -5.59 -2.59
C ARG A 55 24.52 -5.41 -2.10
N PHE A 56 25.37 -6.42 -2.26
CA PHE A 56 26.67 -6.47 -1.59
C PHE A 56 27.83 -6.75 -2.55
N VAL A 57 27.65 -7.61 -3.55
CA VAL A 57 28.75 -8.00 -4.46
C VAL A 57 28.89 -7.04 -5.64
N ASN A 58 27.76 -6.66 -6.26
CA ASN A 58 27.75 -5.89 -7.50
C ASN A 58 27.64 -4.37 -7.29
N ILE A 59 27.62 -3.87 -6.05
CA ILE A 59 27.55 -2.43 -5.79
C ILE A 59 28.96 -1.88 -5.66
N ALA A 60 29.40 -1.11 -6.66
CA ALA A 60 30.55 -0.22 -6.54
C ALA A 60 30.14 1.04 -5.75
N ALA A 61 30.02 0.95 -4.43
CA ALA A 61 29.77 2.12 -3.59
C ALA A 61 31.11 2.84 -3.32
N PHE A 62 31.69 3.44 -4.36
CA PHE A 62 32.67 4.51 -4.17
C PHE A 62 31.89 5.75 -3.67
N GLY A 63 31.83 5.94 -2.35
CA GLY A 63 31.53 7.25 -1.75
C GLY A 63 30.06 7.63 -1.48
N GLY A 64 29.17 6.71 -1.05
CA GLY A 64 27.83 7.13 -0.60
C GLY A 64 26.92 6.06 0.02
N LYS A 65 25.85 6.50 0.73
CA LYS A 65 24.81 5.61 1.31
C LYS A 65 23.98 4.96 0.21
N ARG A 66 23.78 3.63 0.30
CA ARG A 66 23.07 2.80 -0.69
C ARG A 66 21.62 3.25 -0.92
N ARG A 67 21.26 3.57 -2.16
CA ARG A 67 19.87 3.83 -2.60
C ARG A 67 19.27 2.59 -3.26
N MET A 68 18.10 2.15 -2.84
CA MET A 68 17.48 0.90 -3.31
C MET A 68 16.53 1.08 -4.50
N ASN A 69 15.96 2.27 -4.64
CA ASN A 69 15.09 2.67 -5.74
C ASN A 69 15.32 4.17 -6.03
N PRO A 70 16.46 4.54 -6.64
CA PRO A 70 16.66 5.92 -7.03
C PRO A 70 15.63 6.29 -8.10
N ALA A 71 15.02 7.46 -7.96
CA ALA A 71 14.27 8.06 -9.06
C ALA A 71 15.22 8.29 -10.25
N PRO A 72 14.73 8.26 -11.50
CA PRO A 72 15.56 8.63 -12.64
C PRO A 72 16.14 10.03 -12.40
N VAL A 73 17.46 10.17 -12.56
CA VAL A 73 18.10 11.48 -12.57
C VAL A 73 17.67 12.16 -13.87
N LYS A 74 17.19 13.40 -13.74
CA LYS A 74 16.51 14.15 -14.80
C LYS A 74 17.42 14.39 -16.01
#